data_AF-A0A4Y8LI70-F1
#
_entry.id   AF-A0A4Y8LI70-F1
#
_cell.length_a   1.000
_cell.length_b   1.000
_cell.length_c   1.000
_cell.angle_alpha   90.00
_cell.angle_beta   90.00
_cell.angle_gamma   90.00
#
_symmetry.space_group_name_H-M   'P 1'
#
loop_
_entity.id
_entity.type
_entity.pdbx_description
1 polymer ?
#
loop_
_entity_poly.entity_id
_entity_poly.type
_entity_poly.pdbx_seq_one_letter_code
_entity_poly.pdbx_strand_id
1 'polypeptide(L)'
;MKNSIYALILTIVGLFVAYMIFPPFNISLGKGSMLAIPIGFFIFLIGVTYGIIAFFKKEKGVLKYISLTSIPLGVLYVVFIFYLFGGLI
;
A
#
# COMPACT_ATOMS: atom_id res chain seq x y z
N MET A 1 18.69 -4.46 6.44
CA MET A 1 17.95 -3.26 6.88
C MET A 1 17.46 -2.42 5.70
N LYS A 2 18.15 -2.39 4.55
CA LYS A 2 17.70 -1.58 3.39
C LYS A 2 16.30 -1.96 2.90
N ASN A 3 16.01 -3.26 2.80
CA ASN A 3 14.73 -3.75 2.24
C ASN A 3 13.53 -3.42 3.13
N SER A 4 13.72 -3.47 4.45
CA SER A 4 12.65 -3.15 5.42
C SER A 4 12.31 -1.66 5.44
N ILE A 5 13.27 -0.77 5.17
CA ILE A 5 13.02 0.67 5.00
C ILE A 5 12.27 0.95 3.69
N TYR A 6 12.71 0.35 2.57
CA TYR A 6 12.00 0.49 1.29
C TYR A 6 10.57 -0.03 1.38
N ALA A 7 10.35 -1.18 2.04
CA ALA A 7 9.03 -1.72 2.29
C ALA A 7 8.15 -0.69 3.00
N LEU A 8 8.63 -0.11 4.10
CA LEU A 8 7.87 0.84 4.91
C LEU A 8 7.54 2.13 4.14
N ILE A 9 8.52 2.71 3.43
CA ILE A 9 8.32 3.91 2.62
C ILE A 9 7.30 3.64 1.51
N LEU A 10 7.46 2.56 0.75
CA LEU A 10 6.56 2.23 -0.35
C LEU A 10 5.14 1.90 0.15
N THR A 11 5.03 1.25 1.31
CA THR A 11 3.72 0.98 1.94
C THR A 11 3.02 2.28 2.31
N ILE A 12 3.72 3.22 2.96
CA ILE A 12 3.17 4.52 3.36
C ILE A 12 2.81 5.37 2.13
N VAL A 13 3.72 5.45 1.15
CA VAL A 13 3.49 6.22 -0.08
C VAL A 13 2.32 5.62 -0.86
N GLY A 14 2.26 4.30 -0.99
CA GLY A 14 1.16 3.61 -1.66
C GLY A 14 -0.19 3.89 -1.01
N LEU A 15 -0.27 3.78 0.33
CA LEU A 15 -1.47 4.12 1.10
C LEU A 15 -1.85 5.60 0.98
N PHE A 16 -0.87 6.50 0.99
CA PHE A 16 -1.13 7.93 0.87
C PHE A 16 -1.68 8.29 -0.51
N VAL A 17 -1.04 7.81 -1.59
CA VAL A 17 -1.49 8.01 -2.98
C VAL A 17 -2.89 7.39 -3.18
N ALA A 18 -3.12 6.23 -2.60
CA ALA A 18 -4.42 5.59 -2.59
C ALA A 18 -5.52 6.41 -1.90
N TYR A 19 -5.19 7.03 -0.76
CA TYR A 19 -6.14 7.70 0.12
C TYR A 19 -6.36 9.18 -0.21
N MET A 20 -5.44 9.82 -0.95
CA MET A 20 -5.47 11.27 -1.18
C MET A 20 -6.75 11.78 -1.85
N ILE A 21 -7.42 10.94 -2.63
CA ILE A 21 -8.69 11.29 -3.31
C ILE A 21 -9.93 11.10 -2.42
N PHE A 22 -9.79 10.47 -1.25
CA PHE A 22 -10.87 10.33 -0.28
C PHE A 22 -10.86 11.47 0.75
N PRO A 23 -12.02 11.78 1.37
CA PRO A 23 -12.07 12.69 2.50
C PRO A 23 -11.19 12.18 3.66
N PRO A 24 -10.45 13.05 4.38
CA PRO A 24 -10.51 14.51 4.36
C PRO A 24 -9.60 15.21 3.33
N PHE A 25 -8.74 14.48 2.61
CA PHE A 25 -7.72 15.08 1.74
C PHE A 25 -8.28 15.65 0.43
N ASN A 26 -9.18 14.92 -0.24
CA ASN A 26 -9.85 15.36 -1.49
C ASN A 26 -8.92 15.96 -2.57
N ILE A 27 -7.69 15.45 -2.67
CA ILE A 27 -6.68 15.89 -3.64
C ILE A 27 -7.03 15.27 -5.00
N SER A 28 -7.59 16.08 -5.90
CA SER A 28 -7.93 15.67 -7.25
C SER A 28 -6.74 15.79 -8.21
N LEU A 29 -6.44 14.73 -8.98
CA LEU A 29 -5.50 14.72 -10.10
C LEU A 29 -6.21 15.02 -11.45
N GLY A 30 -7.33 15.75 -11.41
CA GLY A 30 -8.15 16.02 -12.59
C GLY A 30 -8.85 14.77 -13.13
N LYS A 31 -8.97 14.62 -14.46
CA LYS A 31 -9.64 13.47 -15.12
C LYS A 31 -9.06 12.10 -14.74
N GLY A 32 -7.82 12.05 -14.26
CA GLY A 32 -7.14 10.83 -13.80
C GLY A 32 -7.31 10.50 -12.32
N SER A 33 -8.15 11.22 -11.57
CA SER A 33 -8.24 11.06 -10.11
C SER A 33 -8.59 9.62 -9.67
N MET A 34 -9.45 8.92 -10.39
CA MET A 34 -9.76 7.52 -10.10
C MET A 34 -8.58 6.56 -10.33
N LEU A 35 -7.60 6.93 -11.17
CA LEU A 35 -6.39 6.14 -11.39
C LEU A 35 -5.43 6.20 -10.18
N ALA A 36 -5.60 7.16 -9.27
CA ALA A 36 -4.81 7.23 -8.05
C ALA A 36 -4.98 6.00 -7.14
N ILE A 37 -6.18 5.41 -7.11
CA ILE A 37 -6.46 4.16 -6.35
C ILE A 37 -5.59 3.00 -6.86
N PRO A 38 -5.66 2.58 -8.14
CA PRO A 38 -4.84 1.47 -8.63
C PRO A 38 -3.35 1.82 -8.64
N ILE A 39 -2.94 3.08 -8.86
CA ILE A 39 -1.53 3.47 -8.79
C ILE A 39 -0.99 3.32 -7.35
N GLY A 40 -1.72 3.85 -6.36
CA GLY A 40 -1.38 3.69 -4.94
C GLY A 40 -1.34 2.22 -4.54
N PHE A 41 -2.27 1.42 -5.08
CA PHE A 41 -2.30 -0.03 -4.87
C PHE A 41 -1.04 -0.74 -5.36
N PHE A 42 -0.59 -0.46 -6.58
CA PHE A 42 0.61 -1.07 -7.14
C PHE A 42 1.85 -0.70 -6.32
N ILE A 43 2.00 0.57 -5.93
CA ILE A 43 3.11 1.02 -5.08
C ILE A 43 3.09 0.30 -3.72
N PHE A 44 1.90 0.17 -3.14
CA PHE A 44 1.70 -0.54 -1.88
C PHE A 44 2.08 -2.03 -2.00
N LEU A 45 1.66 -2.73 -3.07
CA LEU A 45 2.00 -4.14 -3.34
C LEU A 45 3.52 -4.36 -3.45
N ILE A 46 4.23 -3.43 -4.09
CA ILE A 46 5.69 -3.46 -4.16
C ILE A 46 6.26 -3.33 -2.74
N GLY A 47 5.74 -2.43 -1.91
CA GLY A 47 6.11 -2.29 -0.50
C GLY A 47 5.93 -3.58 0.30
N VAL A 48 4.77 -4.23 0.18
CA VAL A 48 4.49 -5.54 0.81
C VAL A 48 5.48 -6.61 0.35
N THR A 49 5.78 -6.65 -0.95
CA THR A 49 6.74 -7.60 -1.52
C THR A 49 8.13 -7.42 -0.90
N TYR A 50 8.59 -6.18 -0.75
CA TYR A 50 9.85 -5.89 -0.05
C TYR A 50 9.80 -6.28 1.44
N GLY A 51 8.65 -6.13 2.10
CA GLY A 51 8.44 -6.57 3.48
C GLY A 51 8.58 -8.08 3.64
N ILE A 52 7.94 -8.84 2.74
CA ILE A 52 8.06 -10.30 2.67
C ILE A 52 9.51 -10.72 2.42
N ILE A 53 10.19 -10.10 1.44
CA ILE A 53 11.61 -10.40 1.14
C ILE A 53 12.51 -10.10 2.36
N ALA A 54 12.26 -8.99 3.08
CA ALA A 54 13.02 -8.64 4.28
C ALA A 54 12.82 -9.68 5.41
N PHE A 55 11.62 -10.24 5.52
CA PHE A 55 11.33 -11.33 6.46
C PHE A 55 12.09 -12.62 6.09
N PHE A 56 12.04 -13.05 4.82
CA PHE A 56 12.75 -14.24 4.35
C PHE A 56 14.27 -14.11 4.46
N LYS A 57 14.82 -12.90 4.23
CA LYS A 57 16.25 -12.62 4.41
C LYS A 57 16.70 -12.58 5.88
N LYS A 58 15.80 -12.85 6.84
CA LYS A 58 16.08 -12.85 8.28
C LYS A 58 16.82 -11.59 8.74
N GLU A 59 16.47 -10.43 8.19
CA GLU A 59 17.08 -9.17 8.61
C GLU A 59 16.84 -8.97 10.13
N LYS A 60 17.92 -8.74 10.89
CA LYS A 60 17.83 -8.51 12.34
C LYS A 60 17.19 -7.15 12.61
N GLY A 61 16.08 -7.14 13.35
CA GLY A 61 15.44 -5.90 13.83
C GLY A 61 13.91 -5.97 13.92
N VAL A 62 13.34 -5.09 14.76
CA VAL A 62 11.88 -4.93 14.97
C VAL A 62 11.16 -4.55 13.66
N LEU A 63 11.88 -3.89 12.76
CA LEU A 63 11.40 -3.46 11.43
C LEU A 63 10.84 -4.60 10.57
N LYS A 64 11.29 -5.86 10.72
CA LYS A 64 10.71 -6.98 9.96
C LYS A 64 9.25 -7.24 10.35
N TYR A 65 8.94 -7.13 11.65
CA TYR A 65 7.62 -7.38 12.21
C TYR A 65 6.66 -6.24 11.88
N ILE A 66 7.16 -5.00 11.86
CA ILE A 66 6.40 -3.83 11.40
C ILE A 66 6.14 -3.93 9.89
N SER A 67 7.06 -4.49 9.10
CA SER A 67 6.76 -4.72 7.67
C SER A 67 5.71 -5.82 7.47
N LEU A 68 5.64 -6.83 8.36
CA LEU A 68 4.61 -7.87 8.30
C LEU A 68 3.19 -7.33 8.55
N THR A 69 3.03 -6.27 9.34
CA THR A 69 1.71 -5.64 9.55
C THR A 69 1.19 -4.94 8.30
N SER A 70 2.01 -4.74 7.28
CA SER A 70 1.55 -4.27 5.97
C SER A 70 0.76 -5.34 5.19
N ILE A 71 0.92 -6.64 5.50
CA ILE A 71 0.20 -7.71 4.80
C ILE A 71 -1.32 -7.64 5.05
N PRO A 72 -1.81 -7.58 6.32
CA PRO A 72 -3.24 -7.37 6.59
C PRO A 72 -3.80 -6.10 5.97
N LEU A 73 -3.02 -5.00 5.98
CA LEU A 73 -3.40 -3.75 5.33
C LEU A 73 -3.57 -3.94 3.82
N GLY A 74 -2.75 -4.79 3.19
CA GLY A 74 -2.88 -5.14 1.79
C GLY A 74 -4.13 -5.93 1.47
N VAL A 75 -4.46 -6.92 2.29
CA VAL A 75 -5.69 -7.69 2.14
C VAL A 75 -6.91 -6.78 2.29
N LEU A 76 -6.93 -5.93 3.32
CA LEU A 76 -7.99 -4.93 3.52
C LEU A 76 -8.12 -3.99 2.32
N TYR A 77 -7.00 -3.54 1.77
CA TYR A 77 -6.98 -2.62 0.65
C TYR A 77 -7.47 -3.28 -0.66
N VAL A 78 -7.15 -4.55 -0.91
CA VAL A 78 -7.71 -5.34 -2.03
C VAL A 78 -9.22 -5.46 -1.88
N VAL A 79 -9.70 -5.86 -0.70
CA VAL A 79 -11.14 -5.97 -0.41
C VAL A 79 -11.83 -4.63 -0.61
N PHE A 80 -11.20 -3.53 -0.20
CA PHE A 80 -11.71 -2.18 -0.39
C PHE A 80 -11.82 -1.79 -1.87
N ILE A 81 -10.84 -2.14 -2.71
CA ILE A 81 -10.93 -1.97 -4.16
C ILE A 81 -12.07 -2.81 -4.75
N PHE A 82 -12.19 -4.08 -4.38
CA PHE A 82 -13.29 -4.93 -4.83
C PHE A 82 -14.65 -4.39 -4.39
N TYR A 83 -14.77 -3.79 -3.22
CA TYR A 83 -16.00 -3.14 -2.77
C TYR A 83 -16.31 -1.88 -3.60
N LEU A 84 -15.31 -1.03 -3.85
CA LEU A 84 -15.44 0.20 -4.64
C LEU A 84 -15.83 -0.05 -6.09
N PHE A 85 -15.21 -1.03 -6.74
CA PHE A 85 -15.42 -1.31 -8.17
C PHE A 85 -16.39 -2.48 -8.42
N GLY A 86 -16.59 -3.38 -7.47
CA GLY A 86 -17.52 -4.50 -7.56
C GLY A 86 -18.98 -4.12 -7.31
N GLY A 87 -19.24 -3.00 -6.64
CA GLY A 87 -20.57 -2.39 -6.61
C GLY A 87 -20.95 -1.66 -7.91
N LEU A 88 -20.07 -1.66 -8.92
CA LEU A 88 -20.27 -1.03 -10.24
C LEU A 88 -20.70 -2.04 -11.32
N ILE A 89 -21.12 -3.26 -10.95
CA ILE A 89 -21.64 -4.32 -11.83
C ILE A 89 -23.11 -4.57 -11.53
#